data_AF-A0A2N0PVN8-F1
#
_entry.id   AF-A0A2N0PVN8-F1
#
_cell.length_a   1.000
_cell.length_b   1.000
_cell.length_c   1.000
_cell.angle_alpha   90.00
_cell.angle_beta   90.00
_cell.angle_gamma   90.00
#
_symmetry.space_group_name_H-M   'P 1'
#
loop_
_entity.id
_entity.type
_entity.pdbx_description
1 polymer ?
#
loop_
_entity_poly.entity_id
_entity_poly.type
_entity_poly.pdbx_seq_one_letter_code
_entity_poly.pdbx_strand_id
1 'polypeptide(L)' 'MSKKNQKKIAEKPPDVQDVQTYLTVAAKPSRYPLRKFCSVRVFVSAYACKKCGMKYCSLKKQDV' A
#
# COMPACT_ATOMS: atom_id res chain seq x y z
N MET A 1 29.64 -19.31 7.97
CA MET A 1 28.70 -18.22 8.33
C MET A 1 27.32 -18.82 8.53
N SER A 2 26.87 -18.86 9.80
CA SER A 2 25.66 -19.54 10.26
C SER A 2 24.40 -18.91 9.66
N LYS A 3 23.66 -19.67 8.84
CA LYS A 3 22.32 -19.28 8.35
C LYS A 3 21.33 -19.39 9.52
N LYS A 4 21.12 -18.32 10.28
CA LYS A 4 20.02 -18.26 11.26
C LYS A 4 18.69 -18.21 10.49
N ASN A 5 18.01 -19.34 10.46
CA ASN A 5 16.70 -19.53 9.85
C ASN A 5 15.66 -18.72 10.66
N GLN A 6 15.13 -17.64 10.10
CA GLN A 6 14.19 -16.72 10.78
C GLN A 6 12.76 -17.30 10.96
N LYS A 7 12.53 -18.60 10.76
CA LYS A 7 11.20 -19.21 10.84
C LYS A 7 11.03 -20.06 12.11
N LYS A 8 10.98 -19.40 13.27
CA LYS A 8 10.53 -20.00 14.55
C LYS A 8 9.66 -19.01 15.35
N ILE A 9 8.52 -18.61 14.79
CA ILE A 9 7.48 -17.87 15.54
C ILE A 9 6.08 -18.51 15.36
N ALA A 10 5.94 -19.56 14.54
CA ALA A 10 4.65 -20.20 14.29
C ALA A 10 4.66 -21.67 14.70
N GLU A 11 4.99 -21.98 15.95
CA GLU A 11 4.71 -23.28 16.55
C GLU A 11 3.30 -23.18 17.17
N LYS A 12 2.35 -23.86 16.53
CA LYS A 12 0.88 -23.78 16.69
C LYS A 12 0.39 -24.39 18.02
N PRO A 13 -0.42 -23.69 18.84
CA PRO A 13 -1.27 -24.36 19.82
C PRO A 13 -2.45 -25.06 19.11
N PRO A 14 -2.70 -26.35 19.37
CA PRO A 14 -3.65 -27.17 18.62
C PRO A 14 -5.05 -27.11 19.24
N ASP A 15 -5.73 -25.95 19.26
CA ASP A 15 -7.18 -25.90 19.56
C ASP A 15 -7.87 -24.56 19.24
N VAL A 16 -7.51 -23.86 18.16
CA VAL A 16 -8.28 -22.66 17.75
C VAL A 16 -8.38 -22.64 16.23
N GLN A 17 -9.55 -22.95 15.69
CA GLN A 17 -9.80 -23.02 14.24
C GLN A 17 -9.84 -21.65 13.54
N ASP A 18 -9.52 -20.56 14.22
CA ASP A 18 -9.54 -19.21 13.67
C ASP A 18 -8.47 -18.32 14.34
N VAL A 19 -7.19 -18.71 14.28
CA VAL A 19 -6.13 -17.83 14.77
C VAL A 19 -5.87 -16.73 13.74
N GLN A 20 -6.65 -15.66 13.86
CA GLN A 20 -6.37 -14.36 13.24
C GLN A 20 -4.97 -13.88 13.64
N THR A 21 -4.01 -14.18 12.77
CA THR A 21 -2.61 -13.76 12.86
C THR A 21 -2.45 -12.43 12.13
N TYR A 22 -1.45 -11.61 12.50
CA TYR A 22 -1.16 -10.34 11.79
C TYR A 22 -1.02 -10.48 10.27
N LEU A 23 -0.66 -11.68 9.80
CA LEU A 23 -0.53 -12.01 8.38
C LEU A 23 -1.86 -12.40 7.71
N THR A 24 -2.85 -12.86 8.47
CA THR A 24 -4.13 -13.37 7.96
C THR A 24 -5.28 -12.38 8.14
N VAL A 25 -5.15 -11.42 9.05
CA VAL A 25 -6.13 -10.32 9.22
C VAL A 25 -5.93 -9.28 8.12
N ALA A 26 -6.60 -9.46 6.98
CA ALA A 26 -6.69 -8.45 5.93
C ALA A 26 -7.83 -7.47 6.24
N ALA A 27 -7.57 -6.16 6.14
CA ALA A 27 -8.61 -5.15 6.25
C ALA A 27 -9.57 -5.22 5.05
N LYS A 28 -10.86 -4.96 5.30
CA LYS A 28 -11.86 -4.84 4.24
C LYS A 28 -11.48 -3.70 3.27
N PRO A 29 -11.73 -3.81 1.95
CA PRO A 29 -11.48 -2.73 1.02
C PRO A 29 -12.18 -1.42 1.42
N SER A 30 -11.58 -0.29 1.04
CA SER A 30 -12.11 1.03 1.35
C SER A 30 -13.49 1.24 0.69
N ARG A 31 -14.46 1.72 1.47
CA ARG A 31 -15.79 2.09 0.98
C ARG A 31 -15.78 3.32 0.05
N TYR A 32 -14.80 4.21 0.23
CA TYR A 32 -14.73 5.49 -0.47
C TYR A 32 -13.77 5.43 -1.67
N PRO A 33 -14.03 6.20 -2.74
CA PRO A 33 -13.13 6.26 -3.88
C PRO A 33 -11.79 6.89 -3.49
N LEU A 34 -10.72 6.44 -4.15
CA LEU A 34 -9.38 6.97 -3.93
C LEU A 34 -9.30 8.43 -4.40
N ARG A 35 -8.82 9.32 -3.51
CA ARG A 35 -8.57 10.72 -3.86
C ARG A 35 -7.32 10.85 -4.72
N LYS A 36 -7.38 11.72 -5.73
CA LYS A 36 -6.26 11.98 -6.65
C LYS A 36 -5.46 13.18 -6.14
N PHE A 37 -4.33 12.91 -5.49
CA PHE A 37 -3.41 13.96 -5.01
C PHE A 37 -2.24 14.16 -5.97
N CYS A 38 -1.72 15.39 -6.02
CA CYS A 38 -0.53 15.69 -6.78
C CYS A 38 0.73 15.09 -6.10
N SER A 39 1.61 14.50 -6.90
CA SER A 39 2.86 13.89 -6.41
C SER A 39 3.89 14.91 -5.92
N VAL A 40 3.77 16.19 -6.31
CA VAL A 40 4.73 17.26 -5.95
C VAL A 40 4.26 18.07 -4.75
N ARG A 41 2.95 18.23 -4.58
CA ARG A 41 2.32 19.03 -3.51
C ARG A 41 1.06 18.32 -3.07
N VAL A 42 0.70 18.39 -1.80
CA VAL A 42 -0.52 17.78 -1.26
C VAL A 42 -1.77 18.62 -1.64
N PHE A 43 -2.07 18.68 -2.94
CA PHE A 43 -3.24 19.34 -3.52
C PHE A 43 -3.96 18.38 -4.48
N VAL A 44 -5.23 18.66 -4.80
CA VAL A 44 -6.01 17.84 -5.74
C VAL A 44 -5.35 17.89 -7.13
N SER A 45 -5.12 16.73 -7.74
CA SER A 45 -4.55 16.66 -9.08
C SER A 45 -5.62 16.86 -10.14
N ALA A 46 -5.41 17.82 -11.05
CA ALA A 46 -6.23 17.99 -12.25
C ALA A 46 -5.67 17.22 -13.46
N TYR A 47 -4.38 16.90 -13.45
CA TYR A 47 -3.68 16.33 -14.60
C TYR A 47 -2.99 15.01 -14.26
N ALA A 48 -2.83 14.16 -15.28
CA ALA A 48 -2.09 12.92 -15.20
C ALA A 48 -1.11 12.83 -16.37
N CYS A 49 0.14 12.47 -16.09
CA CYS A 49 1.13 12.24 -17.14
C CYS A 49 0.77 11.02 -17.98
N LYS A 50 0.77 11.19 -19.31
CA LYS A 50 0.45 10.10 -20.25
C LYS A 50 1.56 9.04 -20.33
N LYS A 51 2.81 9.37 -19.97
CA LYS A 51 3.95 8.45 -20.01
C LYS A 51 4.05 7.57 -18.76
N CYS A 52 3.96 8.17 -17.57
CA CYS A 52 4.16 7.46 -16.29
C CYS A 52 2.91 7.35 -15.41
N GLY A 53 1.80 8.03 -15.75
CA GLY A 53 0.56 7.98 -14.98
C GLY A 53 0.53 8.84 -13.71
N MET A 54 1.67 9.47 -13.34
CA MET A 54 1.78 10.34 -12.16
C MET A 54 0.82 11.52 -12.20
N LYS A 55 0.39 11.97 -11.03
CA LYS A 55 -0.67 12.97 -10.86
C LYS A 55 -0.08 14.34 -10.53
N TYR A 56 -0.53 15.37 -11.23
CA TYR A 56 -0.03 16.72 -11.10
C TYR A 56 -1.15 17.74 -10.86
N CYS A 57 -0.84 18.78 -10.08
CA CYS A 57 -1.77 19.89 -9.82
C CYS A 57 -1.85 20.86 -11.01
N SER A 58 -0.83 20.91 -11.88
CA SER A 58 -0.75 21.82 -13.03
C SER A 58 0.15 21.27 -14.13
N LEU A 59 -0.11 21.61 -15.40
CA LEU A 59 0.72 21.23 -16.56
C LEU A 59 2.18 21.66 -16.43
N LYS A 60 2.44 22.87 -15.91
CA LYS A 60 3.82 23.37 -15.65
C LYS A 60 4.69 22.42 -14.82
N LYS A 61 4.08 21.54 -14.01
CA LYS A 61 4.79 20.59 -13.15
C LYS A 61 4.81 19.17 -13.72
N GLN A 62 4.11 18.94 -14.83
CA GLN A 62 4.06 17.66 -15.54
C GLN A 62 5.18 17.53 -16.57
N ASP A 63 5.61 18.66 -17.16
CA ASP A 63 6.62 18.74 -18.22
C ASP A 63 8.02 19.13 -17.68
N VAL A 64 8.44 18.54 -16.55
CA VAL A 64 9.83 18.58 -16.06
C VAL A 64 10.47 17.22 -16.26
#